data_AF-A0A7V2YZH7-F1
#
_entry.id   AF-A0A7V2YZH7-F1
#
_cell.length_a   1.000
_cell.length_b   1.000
_cell.length_c   1.000
_cell.angle_alpha   90.00
_cell.angle_beta   90.00
_cell.angle_gamma   90.00
#
_symmetry.space_group_name_H-M   'P 1'
#
loop_
_entity.id
_entity.type
_entity.pdbx_description
1 polymer ?
#
loop_
_entity_poly.entity_id
_entity_poly.type
_entity_poly.pdbx_seq_one_letter_code
_entity_poly.pdbx_strand_id
1 'polypeptide(L)'
;MKRALTAVCLLIFHAGLAPAGDPAPGTQLGPPRLDLLKDAAICPDGAGAFYLTGTAGTLDKSGRADFDYNRGAPLWRSTDLKKWECLGFAWDRVAQFARSGKPKLGVWLDWSAPADRMDGLLAHATTTPKLYRISKEWYLICAMNGQNILLQKSATGKAEGPYDDFAYLATRGGHPSLFVDDAPPEGAAAPAVYLVFGDAWIARLKPDLTALAEDIRPLLPAPGPNPAENRLTLGDPGVAMFKRGGAYGVFAARWNVRDGKPSHDAVLWTSEQIYGPYRETSVVLPGFGPVSVFQDAAGTWQAVSSQPFKDAPRMTAIPEAR
;
A
#
# COMPACT_ATOMS: atom_id res chain seq x y z
N MET A 1 -6.59 -57.88 -31.64
CA MET A 1 -7.84 -57.43 -30.98
C MET A 1 -7.56 -57.40 -29.48
N LYS A 2 -7.66 -56.34 -28.68
CA LYS A 2 -8.25 -54.98 -28.78
C LYS A 2 -7.32 -54.05 -27.98
N ARG A 3 -7.09 -52.82 -28.47
CA ARG A 3 -6.41 -51.74 -27.72
C ARG A 3 -7.41 -51.15 -26.72
N ALA A 4 -7.03 -51.08 -25.44
CA ALA A 4 -7.78 -50.32 -24.45
C ALA A 4 -7.42 -48.84 -24.61
N LEU A 5 -8.41 -48.02 -25.00
CA LEU A 5 -8.31 -46.58 -25.05
C LEU A 5 -8.76 -46.05 -23.68
N THR A 6 -7.83 -45.51 -22.90
CA THR A 6 -8.15 -44.74 -21.69
C THR A 6 -8.80 -43.43 -22.13
N ALA A 7 -10.09 -43.27 -21.86
CA ALA A 7 -10.81 -42.04 -22.09
C ALA A 7 -10.32 -40.98 -21.09
N VAL A 8 -9.58 -39.99 -21.58
CA VAL A 8 -9.31 -38.74 -20.86
C VAL A 8 -10.60 -37.94 -20.91
N CYS A 9 -11.32 -37.84 -19.79
CA CYS A 9 -12.41 -36.88 -19.65
C CYS A 9 -11.82 -35.46 -19.67
N LEU A 10 -11.90 -34.79 -20.82
CA LEU A 10 -11.75 -33.34 -20.90
C LEU A 10 -13.00 -32.72 -20.23
N LEU A 11 -12.86 -32.26 -18.99
CA LEU A 11 -13.84 -31.37 -18.37
C LEU A 11 -13.73 -29.99 -19.04
N ILE A 12 -14.56 -29.78 -20.06
CA ILE A 12 -14.82 -28.45 -20.60
C ILE A 12 -15.67 -27.72 -19.56
N PHE A 13 -15.06 -26.82 -18.78
CA PHE A 13 -15.81 -25.84 -17.99
C PHE A 13 -16.59 -24.95 -18.96
N HIS A 14 -17.89 -25.22 -19.11
CA HIS A 14 -18.82 -24.23 -19.60
C HIS A 14 -18.92 -23.16 -18.52
N ALA A 15 -18.26 -22.03 -18.74
CA ALA A 15 -18.55 -20.81 -18.02
C ALA A 15 -20.01 -20.45 -18.31
N GLY A 16 -20.91 -20.85 -17.42
CA GLY A 16 -22.28 -20.38 -17.44
C GLY A 16 -22.25 -18.87 -17.32
N LEU A 17 -22.63 -18.17 -18.39
CA LEU A 17 -22.98 -16.76 -18.31
C LEU A 17 -24.12 -16.64 -17.28
N ALA A 18 -23.85 -15.90 -16.21
CA ALA A 18 -24.87 -15.45 -15.28
C ALA A 18 -25.99 -14.71 -16.06
N PRO A 19 -27.26 -14.85 -15.64
CA PRO A 19 -28.38 -14.22 -16.33
C PRO A 19 -28.22 -12.70 -16.32
N ALA A 20 -28.54 -12.09 -17.46
CA ALA A 20 -28.57 -10.65 -17.66
C ALA A 20 -29.52 -9.99 -16.64
N GLY A 21 -28.98 -9.22 -15.70
CA GLY A 21 -29.78 -8.57 -14.67
C GLY A 21 -28.97 -7.72 -13.68
N ASP A 22 -27.69 -8.01 -13.48
CA ASP A 22 -26.80 -7.12 -12.75
C ASP A 22 -25.78 -6.47 -13.71
N PRO A 23 -25.63 -5.12 -13.70
CA PRO A 23 -24.49 -4.51 -14.35
C PRO A 23 -23.23 -5.10 -13.71
N ALA A 24 -22.26 -5.49 -14.53
CA ALA A 24 -20.94 -5.89 -14.04
C ALA A 24 -20.42 -4.82 -13.04
N PRO A 25 -19.78 -5.20 -11.92
CA PRO A 25 -19.18 -4.23 -11.01
C PRO A 25 -18.28 -3.27 -11.79
N GLY A 26 -18.61 -1.98 -11.79
CA GLY A 26 -17.96 -1.00 -12.67
C GLY A 26 -18.93 -0.22 -13.54
N THR A 27 -19.93 0.44 -12.92
CA THR A 27 -20.53 1.67 -13.48
C THR A 27 -19.42 2.52 -14.08
N GLN A 28 -19.60 3.11 -15.27
CA GLN A 28 -18.62 3.99 -15.90
C GLN A 28 -18.04 4.97 -14.86
N LEU A 29 -16.84 4.66 -14.35
CA LEU A 29 -16.28 5.38 -13.23
C LEU A 29 -15.85 6.74 -13.76
N GLY A 30 -16.52 7.78 -13.27
CA GLY A 30 -16.12 9.16 -13.47
C GLY A 30 -14.70 9.43 -12.92
N PRO A 31 -14.24 10.69 -12.94
CA PRO A 31 -12.93 11.02 -12.38
C PRO A 31 -12.82 10.56 -10.92
N PRO A 32 -11.61 10.19 -10.45
CA PRO A 32 -11.38 9.84 -9.05
C PRO A 32 -11.92 10.91 -8.09
N ARG A 33 -12.57 10.45 -7.02
CA ARG A 33 -13.17 11.30 -6.02
C ARG A 33 -12.29 11.38 -4.78
N LEU A 34 -11.85 12.59 -4.45
CA LEU A 34 -10.99 12.82 -3.30
C LEU A 34 -11.72 12.52 -1.98
N ASP A 35 -13.03 12.78 -1.93
CA ASP A 35 -13.89 12.50 -0.77
C ASP A 35 -14.17 11.00 -0.55
N LEU A 36 -13.79 10.16 -1.51
CA LEU A 36 -13.83 8.69 -1.44
C LEU A 36 -12.42 8.09 -1.49
N LEU A 37 -11.41 8.82 -1.01
CA LEU A 37 -10.05 8.31 -0.91
C LEU A 37 -9.76 7.84 0.53
N LYS A 38 -9.22 6.63 0.67
CA LYS A 38 -8.63 6.13 1.92
C LYS A 38 -7.19 5.68 1.71
N ASP A 39 -6.49 5.31 2.77
CA ASP A 39 -5.08 4.88 2.72
C ASP A 39 -4.17 5.94 2.06
N ALA A 40 -4.41 7.21 2.37
CA ALA A 40 -3.75 8.33 1.72
C ALA A 40 -2.23 8.31 1.97
N ALA A 41 -1.48 8.54 0.89
CA ALA A 41 -0.03 8.66 0.92
C ALA A 41 0.45 9.82 0.06
N ILE A 42 1.34 10.62 0.64
CA ILE A 42 1.90 11.82 0.02
C ILE A 42 3.38 11.59 -0.29
N CYS A 43 3.78 11.94 -1.51
CA CYS A 43 5.17 11.92 -1.96
C CYS A 43 5.58 13.31 -2.45
N PRO A 44 6.54 13.99 -1.78
CA PRO A 44 7.15 15.21 -2.29
C PRO A 44 8.01 14.92 -3.53
N ASP A 45 8.02 15.85 -4.49
CA ASP A 45 8.86 15.74 -5.70
C ASP A 45 10.29 16.28 -5.52
N GLY A 46 10.53 17.02 -4.45
CA GLY A 46 11.76 17.73 -4.16
C GLY A 46 11.93 19.07 -4.88
N ALA A 47 10.94 19.49 -5.68
CA ALA A 47 10.88 20.76 -6.40
C ALA A 47 9.71 21.66 -5.95
N GLY A 48 8.96 21.24 -4.93
CA GLY A 48 7.91 22.03 -4.29
C GLY A 48 6.48 21.57 -4.62
N ALA A 49 6.32 20.48 -5.38
CA ALA A 49 5.04 19.81 -5.53
C ALA A 49 4.93 18.57 -4.63
N PHE A 50 3.69 18.24 -4.28
CA PHE A 50 3.30 17.07 -3.54
C PHE A 50 2.33 16.25 -4.36
N TYR A 51 2.56 14.95 -4.40
CA TYR A 51 1.67 14.01 -5.07
C TYR A 51 0.94 13.15 -4.04
N LEU A 52 -0.36 13.03 -4.18
CA LEU A 52 -1.23 12.22 -3.32
C LEU A 52 -1.82 11.06 -4.11
N THR A 53 -1.80 9.88 -3.51
CA THR A 53 -2.55 8.71 -3.98
C THR A 53 -3.17 7.99 -2.80
N GLY A 54 -4.04 7.03 -3.07
CA GLY A 54 -4.74 6.22 -2.07
C GLY A 54 -5.70 5.24 -2.71
N THR A 55 -6.33 4.40 -1.89
CA THR A 55 -7.37 3.47 -2.34
C THR A 55 -8.60 4.26 -2.77
N ALA A 56 -8.90 4.25 -4.06
CA ALA A 56 -10.08 4.89 -4.61
C ALA A 56 -11.34 4.10 -4.27
N GLY A 57 -12.31 4.76 -3.65
CA GLY A 57 -13.67 4.26 -3.48
C GLY A 57 -14.57 4.66 -4.65
N THR A 58 -15.60 3.86 -4.85
CA THR A 58 -16.73 4.11 -5.74
C THR A 58 -18.01 4.17 -4.91
N LEU A 59 -19.18 4.33 -5.54
CA LEU A 59 -20.46 4.24 -4.85
C LEU A 59 -21.19 2.98 -5.28
N ASP A 60 -21.66 2.19 -4.31
CA ASP A 60 -22.56 1.08 -4.56
C ASP A 60 -23.95 1.57 -5.01
N LYS A 61 -24.84 0.65 -5.39
CA LYS A 61 -26.22 0.99 -5.83
C LYS A 61 -27.03 1.72 -4.76
N SER A 62 -26.64 1.62 -3.48
CA SER A 62 -27.27 2.31 -2.35
C SER A 62 -26.64 3.67 -2.05
N GLY A 63 -25.60 4.07 -2.78
CA GLY A 63 -24.87 5.32 -2.58
C GLY A 63 -23.84 5.27 -1.45
N ARG A 64 -23.46 4.08 -0.96
CA ARG A 64 -22.40 3.91 0.04
C ARG A 64 -21.04 3.72 -0.63
N ALA A 65 -19.99 4.14 0.07
CA ALA A 65 -18.63 3.96 -0.41
C ALA A 65 -18.30 2.46 -0.56
N ASP A 66 -17.77 2.10 -1.73
CA ASP A 66 -17.32 0.75 -2.07
C ASP A 66 -15.85 0.80 -2.50
N PHE A 67 -14.99 0.12 -1.74
CA PHE A 67 -13.55 0.04 -1.99
C PHE A 67 -13.12 -1.29 -2.59
N ASP A 68 -14.05 -2.22 -2.82
CA ASP A 68 -13.78 -3.55 -3.36
C ASP A 68 -13.65 -3.54 -4.90
N TYR A 69 -14.05 -2.44 -5.55
CA TYR A 69 -14.00 -2.28 -6.99
C TYR A 69 -13.44 -0.92 -7.37
N ASN A 70 -12.25 -0.90 -7.98
CA ASN A 70 -11.67 0.33 -8.52
C ASN A 70 -10.78 0.07 -9.75
N ARG A 71 -10.42 1.14 -10.47
CA ARG A 71 -9.66 1.04 -11.73
C ARG A 71 -8.15 0.91 -11.55
N GLY A 72 -7.62 1.28 -10.40
CA GLY A 72 -6.18 1.49 -10.26
C GLY A 72 -5.83 2.52 -9.20
N ALA A 73 -4.68 3.16 -9.37
CA ALA A 73 -4.16 4.16 -8.45
C ALA A 73 -4.42 5.58 -8.99
N PRO A 74 -5.34 6.34 -8.37
CA PRO A 74 -5.55 7.74 -8.72
C PRO A 74 -4.38 8.61 -8.25
N LEU A 75 -4.23 9.80 -8.84
CA LEU A 75 -3.19 10.76 -8.49
C LEU A 75 -3.75 12.17 -8.39
N TRP A 76 -3.34 12.87 -7.34
CA TRP A 76 -3.55 14.30 -7.20
C TRP A 76 -2.22 15.02 -7.02
N ARG A 77 -2.20 16.30 -7.39
CA ARG A 77 -1.05 17.18 -7.18
C ARG A 77 -1.44 18.39 -6.35
N SER A 78 -0.53 18.83 -5.49
CA SER A 78 -0.65 20.06 -4.71
C SER A 78 0.69 20.78 -4.63
N THR A 79 0.67 22.09 -4.43
CA THR A 79 1.85 22.89 -4.09
C THR A 79 1.76 23.49 -2.68
N ASP A 80 0.64 23.30 -1.98
CA ASP A 80 0.36 23.90 -0.67
C ASP A 80 -0.21 22.91 0.36
N LEU A 81 -0.35 21.63 -0.02
CA LEU A 81 -0.97 20.53 0.73
C LEU A 81 -2.45 20.75 1.11
N LYS A 82 -3.07 21.83 0.62
CA LYS A 82 -4.45 22.22 0.93
C LYS A 82 -5.37 22.03 -0.26
N LYS A 83 -4.92 22.45 -1.44
CA LYS A 83 -5.65 22.32 -2.70
C LYS A 83 -5.03 21.21 -3.53
N TRP A 84 -5.88 20.30 -4.00
CA TRP A 84 -5.47 19.11 -4.73
C TRP A 84 -6.12 19.10 -6.11
N GLU A 85 -5.29 19.12 -7.15
CA GLU A 85 -5.70 18.96 -8.54
C GLU A 85 -5.73 17.46 -8.89
N CYS A 86 -6.87 16.96 -9.39
CA CYS A 86 -6.97 15.57 -9.82
C CYS A 86 -6.32 15.39 -11.20
N LEU A 87 -5.35 14.49 -11.27
CA LEU A 87 -4.62 14.15 -12.51
C LEU A 87 -5.17 12.87 -13.18
N GLY A 88 -6.24 12.29 -12.64
CA GLY A 88 -6.80 11.02 -13.09
C GLY A 88 -6.09 9.83 -12.44
N PHE A 89 -5.85 8.78 -13.22
CA PHE A 89 -5.20 7.54 -12.76
C PHE A 89 -3.76 7.49 -13.27
N ALA A 90 -2.79 7.46 -12.34
CA ALA A 90 -1.38 7.25 -12.67
C ALA A 90 -1.12 5.82 -13.15
N TRP A 91 -1.82 4.86 -12.55
CA TRP A 91 -1.91 3.49 -13.02
C TRP A 91 -3.38 3.12 -13.18
N ASP A 92 -3.77 2.76 -14.40
CA ASP A 92 -5.14 2.34 -14.74
C ASP A 92 -5.09 0.95 -15.35
N ARG A 93 -5.55 -0.03 -14.56
CA ARG A 93 -5.56 -1.44 -14.94
C ARG A 93 -6.47 -1.71 -16.13
N VAL A 94 -7.61 -1.00 -16.21
CA VAL A 94 -8.55 -1.14 -17.34
C VAL A 94 -7.90 -0.64 -18.63
N ALA A 95 -7.25 0.52 -18.57
CA ALA A 95 -6.53 1.06 -19.72
C ALA A 95 -5.35 0.17 -20.13
N GLN A 96 -4.62 -0.39 -19.16
CA GLN A 96 -3.55 -1.35 -19.46
C GLN A 96 -4.08 -2.59 -20.17
N PHE A 97 -5.12 -3.24 -19.63
CA PHE A 97 -5.73 -4.41 -20.25
C PHE A 97 -6.23 -4.11 -21.67
N ALA A 98 -6.88 -2.95 -21.88
CA ALA A 98 -7.35 -2.53 -23.19
C ALA A 98 -6.20 -2.35 -24.22
N ARG A 99 -5.01 -1.90 -23.77
CA ARG A 99 -3.84 -1.72 -24.65
C ARG A 99 -3.15 -3.03 -25.00
N SER A 100 -3.02 -3.96 -24.06
CA SER A 100 -2.22 -5.18 -24.24
C SER A 100 -3.03 -6.43 -24.58
N GLY A 101 -4.34 -6.43 -24.35
CA GLY A 101 -5.23 -7.60 -24.51
C GLY A 101 -4.97 -8.74 -23.51
N LYS A 102 -3.94 -8.62 -22.66
CA LYS A 102 -3.56 -9.57 -21.60
C LYS A 102 -2.87 -8.80 -20.45
N PRO A 103 -3.19 -9.06 -19.18
CA PRO A 103 -2.44 -8.47 -18.07
C PRO A 103 -1.00 -8.98 -18.09
N LYS A 104 -0.02 -8.08 -17.89
CA LYS A 104 1.42 -8.43 -17.93
C LYS A 104 1.80 -9.40 -16.82
N LEU A 105 1.20 -9.25 -15.64
CA LEU A 105 1.50 -10.06 -14.45
C LEU A 105 0.47 -11.20 -14.19
N GLY A 106 -0.46 -11.42 -15.13
CA GLY A 106 -1.42 -12.54 -15.10
C GLY A 106 -2.81 -12.22 -14.56
N VAL A 107 -3.85 -12.85 -15.12
CA VAL A 107 -5.28 -12.57 -14.86
C VAL A 107 -5.74 -12.95 -13.45
N TRP A 108 -5.01 -13.81 -12.75
CA TRP A 108 -5.34 -14.28 -11.40
C TRP A 108 -5.14 -13.20 -10.32
N LEU A 109 -4.40 -12.14 -10.64
CA LEU A 109 -4.20 -10.99 -9.76
C LEU A 109 -5.43 -10.08 -9.71
N ASP A 110 -6.28 -10.12 -10.73
CA ASP A 110 -7.39 -9.21 -10.88
C ASP A 110 -8.53 -9.57 -9.93
N TRP A 111 -8.86 -10.86 -9.84
CA TRP A 111 -10.01 -11.34 -9.07
C TRP A 111 -9.55 -12.30 -7.98
N SER A 112 -9.49 -11.78 -6.75
CA SER A 112 -9.21 -12.59 -5.57
C SER A 112 -10.13 -12.17 -4.42
N ALA A 113 -10.42 -13.11 -3.53
CA ALA A 113 -11.07 -12.76 -2.28
C ALA A 113 -10.16 -11.82 -1.48
N PRO A 114 -10.68 -10.69 -0.94
CA PRO A 114 -9.91 -9.86 -0.03
C PRO A 114 -9.37 -10.68 1.14
N ALA A 115 -8.14 -10.36 1.59
CA ALA A 115 -7.46 -11.14 2.64
C ALA A 115 -8.24 -11.23 3.96
N ASP A 116 -9.02 -10.20 4.27
CA ASP A 116 -9.77 -10.00 5.50
C ASP A 116 -11.23 -10.48 5.41
N ARG A 117 -11.68 -10.91 4.23
CA ARG A 117 -13.10 -11.19 3.99
C ARG A 117 -13.40 -12.68 4.06
N MET A 118 -14.26 -13.04 5.00
CA MET A 118 -14.67 -14.43 5.23
C MET A 118 -15.73 -14.94 4.24
N ASP A 119 -16.43 -14.05 3.53
CA ASP A 119 -17.49 -14.43 2.57
C ASP A 119 -16.95 -15.07 1.27
N GLY A 120 -15.64 -14.94 1.02
CA GLY A 120 -14.95 -15.52 -0.13
C GLY A 120 -15.37 -14.97 -1.50
N LEU A 121 -16.23 -13.94 -1.60
CA LEU A 121 -16.53 -13.39 -2.92
C LEU A 121 -15.27 -12.70 -3.48
N LEU A 122 -15.23 -12.51 -4.79
CA LEU A 122 -14.10 -11.88 -5.43
C LEU A 122 -14.25 -10.35 -5.35
N ALA A 123 -13.12 -9.67 -5.19
CA ALA A 123 -13.01 -8.23 -5.34
C ALA A 123 -12.03 -7.91 -6.48
N HIS A 124 -12.03 -6.65 -6.90
CA HIS A 124 -11.19 -6.12 -7.96
C HIS A 124 -10.65 -4.74 -7.55
N ALA A 125 -10.02 -4.69 -6.37
CA ALA A 125 -9.53 -3.49 -5.72
C ALA A 125 -8.01 -3.38 -5.80
N THR A 126 -7.55 -2.21 -6.25
CA THR A 126 -6.20 -1.73 -5.99
C THR A 126 -6.21 -1.07 -4.62
N THR A 127 -5.43 -1.57 -3.68
CA THR A 127 -5.41 -1.08 -2.30
C THR A 127 -4.06 -0.49 -1.93
N THR A 128 -4.13 0.51 -1.06
CA THR A 128 -2.98 1.14 -0.40
C THR A 128 -1.86 1.56 -1.35
N PRO A 129 -2.16 2.18 -2.51
CA PRO A 129 -1.11 2.63 -3.40
C PRO A 129 -0.26 3.69 -2.70
N LYS A 130 1.06 3.65 -2.93
CA LYS A 130 2.02 4.65 -2.43
C LYS A 130 3.00 4.98 -3.54
N LEU A 131 3.38 6.26 -3.61
CA LEU A 131 4.31 6.77 -4.61
C LEU A 131 5.68 7.02 -3.98
N TYR A 132 6.74 6.66 -4.71
CA TYR A 132 8.12 6.83 -4.28
C TYR A 132 8.98 7.36 -5.41
N ARG A 133 9.81 8.35 -5.10
CA ARG A 133 10.95 8.74 -5.94
C ARG A 133 12.20 8.07 -5.39
N ILE A 134 12.74 7.11 -6.12
CA ILE A 134 13.95 6.37 -5.73
C ILE A 134 15.04 6.76 -6.73
N SER A 135 16.06 7.46 -6.23
CA SER A 135 17.03 8.17 -7.08
C SER A 135 16.33 9.17 -8.01
N LYS A 136 16.41 9.00 -9.34
CA LYS A 136 15.75 9.87 -10.34
C LYS A 136 14.49 9.25 -10.94
N GLU A 137 14.13 8.05 -10.52
CA GLU A 137 13.04 7.27 -11.10
C GLU A 137 11.82 7.27 -10.17
N TRP A 138 10.65 7.09 -10.77
CA TRP A 138 9.37 7.08 -10.05
C TRP A 138 8.75 5.70 -10.05
N TYR A 139 8.30 5.29 -8.87
CA TYR A 139 7.67 4.00 -8.62
C TYR A 139 6.36 4.18 -7.88
N LEU A 140 5.39 3.35 -8.24
CA LEU A 140 4.13 3.18 -7.53
C LEU A 140 4.14 1.76 -6.97
N ILE A 141 3.80 1.59 -5.70
CA ILE A 141 3.58 0.26 -5.11
C ILE A 141 2.13 0.15 -4.66
N CYS A 142 1.51 -0.99 -4.87
CA CYS A 142 0.15 -1.27 -4.41
C CYS A 142 -0.04 -2.75 -4.08
N ALA A 143 -1.18 -3.06 -3.46
CA ALA A 143 -1.69 -4.41 -3.30
C ALA A 143 -2.95 -4.60 -4.15
N MET A 144 -3.24 -5.83 -4.53
CA MET A 144 -4.51 -6.23 -5.11
C MET A 144 -5.34 -6.99 -4.07
N ASN A 145 -6.52 -6.46 -3.73
CA ASN A 145 -7.44 -7.05 -2.75
C ASN A 145 -6.78 -7.34 -1.39
N GLY A 146 -5.88 -6.45 -0.94
CA GLY A 146 -5.13 -6.65 0.31
C GLY A 146 -4.11 -7.80 0.27
N GLN A 147 -3.77 -8.30 -0.91
CA GLN A 147 -2.74 -9.31 -1.18
C GLN A 147 -1.91 -8.85 -2.38
N ASN A 148 -1.03 -9.71 -2.91
CA ASN A 148 -0.37 -9.49 -4.20
C ASN A 148 0.29 -8.11 -4.34
N ILE A 149 1.50 -7.98 -3.83
CA ILE A 149 2.23 -6.72 -3.83
C ILE A 149 2.86 -6.50 -5.21
N LEU A 150 2.44 -5.44 -5.89
CA LEU A 150 2.89 -5.06 -7.22
C LEU A 150 3.67 -3.76 -7.13
N LEU A 151 4.80 -3.71 -7.85
CA LEU A 151 5.57 -2.50 -8.09
C LEU A 151 5.40 -2.12 -9.56
N GLN A 152 5.04 -0.87 -9.81
CA GLN A 152 4.98 -0.27 -11.13
C GLN A 152 6.05 0.82 -11.26
N LYS A 153 6.52 1.02 -12.48
CA LYS A 153 7.53 2.03 -12.83
C LYS A 153 6.93 3.04 -13.80
N SER A 154 7.23 4.33 -13.60
CA SER A 154 6.81 5.39 -14.52
C SER A 154 7.46 5.21 -15.89
N ALA A 155 6.66 5.16 -16.95
CA ALA A 155 7.13 5.06 -18.33
C ALA A 155 7.75 6.37 -18.84
N THR A 156 7.44 7.50 -18.20
CA THR A 156 7.91 8.85 -18.59
C THR A 156 9.05 9.38 -17.74
N GLY A 157 9.39 8.67 -16.64
CA GLY A 157 10.32 9.17 -15.63
C GLY A 157 9.75 10.33 -14.80
N LYS A 158 8.43 10.58 -14.84
CA LYS A 158 7.75 11.63 -14.06
C LYS A 158 6.74 11.03 -13.08
N ALA A 159 6.41 11.79 -12.04
CA ALA A 159 5.45 11.40 -11.01
C ALA A 159 4.05 11.13 -11.58
N GLU A 160 3.64 11.84 -12.63
CA GLU A 160 2.33 11.71 -13.27
C GLU A 160 2.14 10.38 -14.02
N GLY A 161 3.22 9.66 -14.32
CA GLY A 161 3.16 8.41 -15.08
C GLY A 161 2.97 8.65 -16.60
N PRO A 162 2.24 7.76 -17.30
CA PRO A 162 1.59 6.55 -16.79
C PRO A 162 2.61 5.55 -16.23
N TYR A 163 2.16 4.72 -15.29
CA TYR A 163 2.96 3.64 -14.72
C TYR A 163 2.65 2.32 -15.43
N ASP A 164 3.70 1.52 -15.62
CA ASP A 164 3.62 0.16 -16.16
C ASP A 164 4.04 -0.87 -15.11
N ASP A 165 3.40 -2.04 -15.15
CA ASP A 165 3.78 -3.18 -14.32
C ASP A 165 5.28 -3.48 -14.45
N PHE A 166 5.96 -3.53 -13.31
CA PHE A 166 7.42 -3.64 -13.26
C PHE A 166 7.89 -4.88 -12.49
N ALA A 167 7.35 -5.12 -11.29
CA ALA A 167 7.69 -6.29 -10.49
C ALA A 167 6.50 -6.82 -9.66
N TYR A 168 6.53 -8.12 -9.37
CA TYR A 168 5.62 -8.78 -8.44
C TYR A 168 6.43 -9.24 -7.22
N LEU A 169 6.24 -8.58 -6.08
CA LEU A 169 7.17 -8.67 -4.95
C LEU A 169 6.75 -9.71 -3.90
N ALA A 170 5.44 -9.90 -3.70
CA ALA A 170 4.93 -10.88 -2.75
C ALA A 170 3.51 -11.32 -3.09
N THR A 171 3.18 -12.58 -2.82
CA THR A 171 1.85 -13.14 -3.06
C THR A 171 0.85 -12.79 -1.97
N ARG A 172 1.31 -12.62 -0.73
CA ARG A 172 0.48 -12.35 0.44
C ARG A 172 0.93 -11.09 1.16
N GLY A 173 -0.04 -10.48 1.86
CA GLY A 173 0.15 -9.26 2.63
C GLY A 173 -0.39 -8.04 1.92
N GLY A 174 -1.08 -7.19 2.70
CA GLY A 174 -1.62 -5.92 2.25
C GLY A 174 -0.84 -4.74 2.82
N HIS A 175 -1.27 -3.53 2.51
CA HIS A 175 -0.63 -2.28 2.95
C HIS A 175 0.87 -2.14 2.65
N PRO A 176 1.34 -2.49 1.44
CA PRO A 176 2.75 -2.35 1.11
C PRO A 176 3.25 -0.90 1.22
N SER A 177 4.52 -0.77 1.53
CA SER A 177 5.31 0.46 1.48
C SER A 177 6.73 0.10 1.11
N LEU A 178 7.44 1.08 0.57
CA LEU A 178 8.89 1.03 0.48
C LEU A 178 9.50 1.90 1.57
N PHE A 179 10.59 1.42 2.14
CA PHE A 179 11.50 2.19 2.96
C PHE A 179 12.84 2.29 2.23
N VAL A 180 13.30 3.52 2.00
CA VAL A 180 14.59 3.78 1.36
C VAL A 180 15.56 4.15 2.46
N ASP A 181 16.56 3.29 2.70
CA ASP A 181 17.63 3.56 3.64
C ASP A 181 18.71 4.39 2.92
N ASP A 182 18.84 5.63 3.36
CA ASP A 182 19.77 6.62 2.83
C ASP A 182 21.25 6.29 3.12
N ALA A 183 21.52 5.38 4.04
CA ALA A 183 22.84 4.80 4.24
C ALA A 183 23.02 3.63 3.26
N PRO A 184 23.78 3.79 2.16
CA PRO A 184 24.07 2.66 1.29
C PRO A 184 24.81 1.58 2.11
N PRO A 185 24.51 0.29 1.89
CA PRO A 185 25.36 -0.78 2.40
C PRO A 185 26.80 -0.54 2.00
N GLU A 186 27.76 -0.93 2.84
CA GLU A 186 29.18 -0.76 2.54
C GLU A 186 29.52 -1.34 1.14
N GLY A 187 30.09 -0.50 0.27
CA GLY A 187 30.43 -0.86 -1.12
C GLY A 187 29.28 -0.76 -2.14
N ALA A 188 28.07 -0.31 -1.75
CA ALA A 188 26.95 -0.14 -2.69
C ALA A 188 26.89 1.27 -3.29
N ALA A 189 26.58 1.34 -4.59
CA ALA A 189 26.39 2.61 -5.31
C ALA A 189 25.00 3.23 -5.15
N ALA A 190 24.06 2.51 -4.52
CA ALA A 190 22.66 2.91 -4.39
C ALA A 190 22.15 2.64 -2.95
N PRO A 191 21.16 3.41 -2.48
CA PRO A 191 20.52 3.16 -1.19
C PRO A 191 19.86 1.79 -1.17
N ALA A 192 19.82 1.16 0.01
CA ALA A 192 19.06 -0.07 0.18
C ALA A 192 17.57 0.26 0.21
N VAL A 193 16.76 -0.56 -0.48
CA VAL A 193 15.31 -0.42 -0.49
C VAL A 193 14.68 -1.64 0.15
N TYR A 194 13.73 -1.44 1.04
CA TYR A 194 13.04 -2.48 1.76
C TYR A 194 11.55 -2.44 1.43
N LEU A 195 10.98 -3.61 1.15
CA LEU A 195 9.55 -3.80 1.18
C LEU A 195 9.12 -3.93 2.64
N VAL A 196 8.16 -3.11 3.07
CA VAL A 196 7.53 -3.16 4.39
C VAL A 196 6.03 -3.28 4.20
N PHE A 197 5.38 -4.27 4.81
CA PHE A 197 3.96 -4.54 4.58
C PHE A 197 3.30 -5.27 5.76
N GLY A 198 1.97 -5.41 5.68
CA GLY A 198 1.19 -6.06 6.72
C GLY A 198 1.39 -5.41 8.09
N ASP A 199 1.51 -6.23 9.11
CA ASP A 199 1.73 -5.91 10.52
C ASP A 199 3.22 -5.83 10.90
N ALA A 200 4.04 -5.27 10.01
CA ALA A 200 5.50 -5.11 10.11
C ALA A 200 6.35 -6.30 9.62
N TRP A 201 5.98 -6.88 8.49
CA TRP A 201 6.88 -7.74 7.72
C TRP A 201 7.84 -6.89 6.89
N ILE A 202 9.09 -7.33 6.78
CA ILE A 202 10.14 -6.64 6.04
C ILE A 202 10.98 -7.62 5.20
N ALA A 203 11.38 -7.16 4.02
CA ALA A 203 12.43 -7.79 3.21
C ALA A 203 13.16 -6.74 2.38
N ARG A 204 14.49 -6.83 2.31
CA ARG A 204 15.30 -6.04 1.39
C ARG A 204 15.01 -6.43 -0.07
N LEU A 205 14.96 -5.44 -0.96
CA LEU A 205 14.87 -5.63 -2.41
C LEU A 205 16.26 -5.75 -3.04
N LYS A 206 16.34 -6.40 -4.20
CA LYS A 206 17.53 -6.33 -5.06
C LYS A 206 17.76 -4.88 -5.52
N PRO A 207 19.01 -4.50 -5.88
CA PRO A 207 19.31 -3.15 -6.37
C PRO A 207 18.49 -2.72 -7.60
N ASP A 208 18.05 -3.67 -8.43
CA ASP A 208 17.19 -3.41 -9.59
C ASP A 208 15.68 -3.33 -9.26
N LEU A 209 15.31 -3.54 -7.99
CA LEU A 209 13.95 -3.54 -7.44
C LEU A 209 13.00 -4.60 -8.04
N THR A 210 13.53 -5.58 -8.78
CA THR A 210 12.71 -6.56 -9.49
C THR A 210 12.29 -7.76 -8.65
N ALA A 211 12.94 -7.98 -7.51
CA ALA A 211 12.66 -9.09 -6.59
C ALA A 211 13.18 -8.79 -5.18
N LEU A 212 12.76 -9.62 -4.22
CA LEU A 212 13.36 -9.65 -2.89
C LEU A 212 14.81 -10.16 -2.98
N ALA A 213 15.69 -9.57 -2.17
CA ALA A 213 17.09 -9.99 -2.00
C ALA A 213 17.28 -10.92 -0.79
N GLU A 214 16.24 -11.13 0.01
CA GLU A 214 16.25 -11.92 1.23
C GLU A 214 14.84 -12.43 1.57
N ASP A 215 14.78 -13.39 2.50
CA ASP A 215 13.52 -13.88 3.03
C ASP A 215 12.79 -12.83 3.86
N ILE A 216 11.47 -12.81 3.71
CA ILE A 216 10.55 -11.99 4.48
C ILE A 216 10.61 -12.41 5.95
N ARG A 217 10.77 -11.44 6.84
CA ARG A 217 10.77 -11.66 8.30
C ARG A 217 9.94 -10.60 9.03
N PRO A 218 9.37 -10.90 10.20
CA PRO A 218 8.68 -9.90 11.00
C PRO A 218 9.68 -9.00 11.74
N LEU A 219 9.32 -7.73 11.90
CA LEU A 219 9.93 -6.85 12.90
C LEU A 219 9.30 -7.16 14.26
N LEU A 220 10.16 -7.42 15.25
CA LEU A 220 9.71 -7.88 16.56
C LEU A 220 9.86 -6.80 17.63
N PRO A 221 8.89 -6.70 18.56
CA PRO A 221 9.06 -5.95 19.79
C PRO A 221 10.29 -6.40 20.56
N ALA A 222 11.01 -5.47 21.16
CA ALA A 222 12.00 -5.78 22.17
C ALA A 222 11.30 -6.39 23.38
N PRO A 223 11.90 -7.41 24.02
CA PRO A 223 11.37 -7.92 25.26
C PRO A 223 11.34 -6.78 26.30
N GLY A 224 10.20 -6.67 26.98
CA GLY A 224 10.02 -5.84 28.16
C GLY A 224 10.69 -6.47 29.39
N PRO A 225 10.75 -5.72 30.50
CA PRO A 225 11.28 -6.24 31.77
C PRO A 225 10.43 -7.39 32.33
N ASN A 226 9.14 -7.44 31.97
CA ASN A 226 8.19 -8.46 32.37
C ASN A 226 7.73 -9.26 31.13
N PRO A 227 7.96 -10.58 31.07
CA PRO A 227 7.51 -11.41 29.96
C PRO A 227 6.00 -11.35 29.70
N ALA A 228 5.18 -11.06 30.71
CA ALA A 228 3.73 -10.92 30.56
C ALA A 228 3.31 -9.68 29.76
N GLU A 229 4.20 -8.70 29.62
CA GLU A 229 3.99 -7.47 28.85
C GLU A 229 4.56 -7.56 27.42
N ASN A 230 5.25 -8.67 27.10
CA ASN A 230 5.81 -8.87 25.78
C ASN A 230 4.71 -8.98 24.74
N ARG A 231 4.86 -8.22 23.65
CA ARG A 231 3.99 -8.32 22.49
C ARG A 231 4.60 -9.22 21.42
N LEU A 232 3.72 -9.86 20.64
CA LEU A 232 4.12 -10.69 19.51
C LEU A 232 4.34 -9.88 18.22
N THR A 233 3.63 -8.76 18.05
CA THR A 233 3.68 -7.90 16.86
C THR A 233 3.85 -6.42 17.25
N LEU A 234 4.33 -5.58 16.33
CA LEU A 234 4.41 -4.13 16.52
C LEU A 234 3.04 -3.42 16.42
N GLY A 235 2.09 -4.00 15.70
CA GLY A 235 0.81 -3.34 15.38
C GLY A 235 -0.21 -4.26 14.73
N ASP A 236 -1.33 -3.65 14.38
CA ASP A 236 -2.21 -4.07 13.30
C ASP A 236 -1.56 -3.70 11.93
N PRO A 237 -2.05 -4.26 10.81
CA PRO A 237 -1.51 -3.96 9.48
C PRO A 237 -1.55 -2.49 9.08
N GLY A 238 -0.67 -2.12 8.14
CA GLY A 238 -0.56 -0.74 7.65
C GLY A 238 0.55 0.06 8.32
N VAL A 239 1.67 -0.60 8.61
CA VAL A 239 2.81 0.06 9.23
C VAL A 239 3.51 1.02 8.26
N ALA A 240 4.13 2.05 8.82
CA ALA A 240 4.95 3.00 8.07
C ALA A 240 6.32 3.17 8.73
N MET A 241 7.36 2.91 7.95
CA MET A 241 8.74 2.98 8.39
C MET A 241 9.42 4.25 7.89
N PHE A 242 10.24 4.86 8.74
CA PHE A 242 11.06 6.02 8.44
C PHE A 242 12.36 5.97 9.24
N LYS A 243 13.30 6.87 8.94
CA LYS A 243 14.57 7.00 9.67
C LYS A 243 14.77 8.45 10.05
N ARG A 244 15.06 8.70 11.32
CA ARG A 244 15.29 10.04 11.88
C ARG A 244 16.40 9.97 12.93
N GLY A 245 17.41 10.84 12.80
CA GLY A 245 18.50 10.91 13.77
C GLY A 245 19.31 9.62 13.90
N GLY A 246 19.47 8.85 12.81
CA GLY A 246 20.17 7.57 12.81
C GLY A 246 19.36 6.37 13.33
N ALA A 247 18.18 6.60 13.92
CA ALA A 247 17.28 5.55 14.39
C ALA A 247 16.16 5.26 13.38
N TYR A 248 15.74 4.00 13.33
CA TYR A 248 14.61 3.51 12.57
C TYR A 248 13.33 3.66 13.39
N GLY A 249 12.34 4.34 12.83
CA GLY A 249 11.00 4.48 13.39
C GLY A 249 9.98 3.70 12.59
N VAL A 250 9.08 3.00 13.28
CA VAL A 250 7.94 2.30 12.68
C VAL A 250 6.68 2.75 13.40
N PHE A 251 5.77 3.39 12.66
CA PHE A 251 4.41 3.54 13.13
C PHE A 251 3.63 2.27 12.84
N ALA A 252 2.94 1.78 13.86
CA ALA A 252 2.06 0.64 13.73
C ALA A 252 0.69 0.98 14.33
N ALA A 253 -0.38 0.56 13.65
CA ALA A 253 -1.73 0.83 14.11
C ALA A 253 -2.04 0.00 15.36
N ARG A 254 -2.88 0.53 16.26
CA ARG A 254 -3.38 -0.19 17.42
C ARG A 254 -4.84 0.13 17.63
N TRP A 255 -5.66 -0.90 17.67
CA TRP A 255 -7.01 -0.78 18.19
C TRP A 255 -6.99 -0.45 19.69
N ASN A 256 -7.70 0.61 20.05
CA ASN A 256 -7.89 1.11 21.40
C ASN A 256 -9.36 1.52 21.59
N VAL A 257 -9.76 1.74 22.83
CA VAL A 257 -11.04 2.40 23.18
C VAL A 257 -10.73 3.74 23.83
N ARG A 258 -11.29 4.82 23.28
CA ARG A 258 -11.18 6.20 23.81
C ARG A 258 -12.58 6.76 23.98
N ASP A 259 -12.90 7.23 25.18
CA ASP A 259 -14.23 7.77 25.53
C ASP A 259 -15.40 6.84 25.14
N GLY A 260 -15.20 5.53 25.34
CA GLY A 260 -16.18 4.49 25.00
C GLY A 260 -16.31 4.19 23.50
N LYS A 261 -15.47 4.76 22.63
CA LYS A 261 -15.50 4.57 21.18
C LYS A 261 -14.23 3.85 20.68
N PRO A 262 -14.35 2.96 19.68
CA PRO A 262 -13.19 2.40 18.99
C PRO A 262 -12.31 3.50 18.39
N SER A 263 -11.00 3.35 18.53
CA SER A 263 -9.97 4.22 17.95
C SER A 263 -8.86 3.35 17.39
N HIS A 264 -8.39 3.67 16.19
CA HIS A 264 -7.12 3.14 15.68
C HIS A 264 -6.05 4.22 15.87
N ASP A 265 -5.20 4.02 16.86
CA ASP A 265 -4.10 4.94 17.12
C ASP A 265 -2.86 4.51 16.33
N ALA A 266 -1.99 5.45 15.97
CA ALA A 266 -0.66 5.11 15.46
C ALA A 266 0.34 5.21 16.62
N VAL A 267 1.02 4.10 16.93
CA VAL A 267 2.02 4.02 17.99
C VAL A 267 3.40 3.92 17.36
N LEU A 268 4.32 4.77 17.80
CA LEU A 268 5.70 4.77 17.30
C LEU A 268 6.56 3.76 18.06
N TRP A 269 7.25 2.94 17.30
CA TRP A 269 8.30 2.03 17.75
C TRP A 269 9.65 2.46 17.18
N THR A 270 10.73 2.34 17.94
CA THR A 270 12.07 2.72 17.47
C THR A 270 13.12 1.63 17.69
N SER A 271 14.12 1.61 16.82
CA SER A 271 15.32 0.79 16.97
C SER A 271 16.53 1.48 16.34
N GLU A 272 17.73 1.16 16.83
CA GLU A 272 18.99 1.55 16.18
C GLU A 272 19.34 0.62 15.00
N GLN A 273 18.65 -0.52 14.88
CA GLN A 273 18.87 -1.51 13.83
C GLN A 273 17.61 -1.69 13.00
N ILE A 274 17.76 -1.78 11.68
CA ILE A 274 16.63 -1.90 10.75
C ILE A 274 15.73 -3.11 11.03
N TYR A 275 16.32 -4.24 11.45
CA TYR A 275 15.59 -5.45 11.79
C TYR A 275 15.19 -5.53 13.27
N GLY A 276 15.45 -4.49 14.04
CA GLY A 276 15.11 -4.41 15.45
C GLY A 276 16.14 -5.07 16.38
N PRO A 277 15.73 -5.43 17.60
CA PRO A 277 14.35 -5.37 18.09
C PRO A 277 13.85 -3.92 18.27
N TYR A 278 12.54 -3.73 18.22
CA TYR A 278 11.89 -2.41 18.28
C TYR A 278 11.27 -2.13 19.65
N ARG A 279 11.54 -0.97 20.24
CA ARG A 279 10.94 -0.53 21.52
C ARG A 279 9.79 0.43 21.27
N GLU A 280 8.69 0.23 21.97
CA GLU A 280 7.58 1.19 21.97
C GLU A 280 8.02 2.51 22.60
N THR A 281 7.59 3.62 22.01
CA THR A 281 7.83 4.97 22.54
C THR A 281 6.56 5.54 23.17
N SER A 282 6.70 6.67 23.87
CA SER A 282 5.55 7.43 24.37
C SER A 282 4.75 8.17 23.29
N VAL A 283 5.22 8.16 22.02
CA VAL A 283 4.56 8.86 20.92
C VAL A 283 3.40 8.02 20.40
N VAL A 284 2.19 8.53 20.64
CA VAL A 284 0.92 7.99 20.15
C VAL A 284 0.17 9.09 19.42
N LEU A 285 -0.33 8.79 18.23
CA LEU A 285 -1.22 9.66 17.45
C LEU A 285 -2.65 9.12 17.56
N PRO A 286 -3.51 9.71 18.42
CA PRO A 286 -4.85 9.17 18.67
C PRO A 286 -5.77 9.27 17.46
N GLY A 287 -6.38 8.15 17.09
CA GLY A 287 -7.32 8.06 15.96
C GLY A 287 -6.70 8.39 14.61
N PHE A 288 -5.37 8.20 14.45
CA PHE A 288 -4.66 8.45 13.20
C PHE A 288 -4.29 7.18 12.43
N GLY A 289 -4.29 6.02 13.09
CA GLY A 289 -3.83 4.76 12.52
C GLY A 289 -4.84 4.13 11.54
N PRO A 290 -4.35 3.37 10.54
CA PRO A 290 -2.96 3.33 10.06
C PRO A 290 -2.49 4.65 9.44
N VAL A 291 -1.18 4.87 9.32
CA VAL A 291 -0.61 6.10 8.74
C VAL A 291 0.35 5.79 7.59
N SER A 292 0.52 6.75 6.70
CA SER A 292 1.73 6.86 5.86
C SER A 292 2.57 8.04 6.37
N VAL A 293 3.84 8.11 5.97
CA VAL A 293 4.77 9.16 6.41
C VAL A 293 5.52 9.77 5.24
N PHE A 294 5.80 11.06 5.33
CA PHE A 294 6.67 11.78 4.40
C PHE A 294 7.42 12.88 5.14
N GLN A 295 8.50 13.37 4.54
CA GLN A 295 9.23 14.52 5.06
C GLN A 295 8.85 15.76 4.25
N ASP A 296 8.46 16.84 4.91
CA ASP A 296 8.15 18.10 4.24
C ASP A 296 9.42 18.86 3.81
N ALA A 297 9.24 20.00 3.13
CA ALA A 297 10.34 20.83 2.64
C ALA A 297 11.22 21.43 3.76
N ALA A 298 10.72 21.48 5.00
CA ALA A 298 11.49 21.93 6.16
C ALA A 298 12.25 20.78 6.84
N GLY A 299 12.15 19.55 6.32
CA GLY A 299 12.75 18.38 6.93
C GLY A 299 11.93 17.78 8.07
N THR A 300 10.70 18.26 8.31
CA THR A 300 9.84 17.73 9.37
C THR A 300 9.12 16.49 8.87
N TRP A 301 9.18 15.42 9.66
CA TRP A 301 8.42 14.21 9.39
C TRP A 301 6.94 14.43 9.69
N GLN A 302 6.09 14.12 8.72
CA GLN A 302 4.64 14.24 8.77
C GLN A 302 4.01 12.85 8.72
N ALA A 303 2.98 12.62 9.52
CA ALA A 303 2.11 11.46 9.42
C ALA A 303 0.80 11.84 8.72
N VAL A 304 0.38 11.03 7.75
CA VAL A 304 -0.89 11.17 7.02
C VAL A 304 -1.81 10.03 7.44
N SER A 305 -3.02 10.34 7.88
CA SER A 305 -3.99 9.33 8.27
C SER A 305 -4.52 8.58 7.05
N SER A 306 -4.69 7.26 7.19
CA SER A 306 -5.32 6.40 6.18
C SER A 306 -6.85 6.51 6.18
N GLN A 307 -7.44 7.22 7.14
CA GLN A 307 -8.89 7.40 7.22
C GLN A 307 -9.42 8.28 6.08
N PRO A 308 -10.63 8.03 5.57
CA PRO A 308 -11.28 8.90 4.60
C PRO A 308 -11.41 10.34 5.09
N PHE A 309 -11.42 11.28 4.16
CA PHE A 309 -11.53 12.71 4.42
C PHE A 309 -12.34 13.38 3.32
N LYS A 310 -12.81 14.61 3.56
CA LYS A 310 -13.66 15.33 2.60
C LYS A 310 -12.85 16.11 1.55
N ASP A 311 -11.94 16.97 2.01
CA ASP A 311 -11.29 17.97 1.15
C ASP A 311 -9.76 17.77 1.06
N ALA A 312 -9.11 17.42 2.17
CA ALA A 312 -7.67 17.15 2.22
C ALA A 312 -7.34 16.08 3.27
N PRO A 313 -6.25 15.31 3.08
CA PRO A 313 -5.82 14.30 4.05
C PRO A 313 -5.56 14.92 5.42
N ARG A 314 -5.94 14.21 6.48
CA ARG A 314 -5.59 14.60 7.85
C ARG A 314 -4.12 14.31 8.08
N MET A 315 -3.35 15.33 8.44
CA MET A 315 -1.91 15.22 8.67
C MET A 315 -1.51 15.83 10.01
N THR A 316 -0.40 15.36 10.56
CA THR A 316 0.21 15.94 11.75
C THR A 316 1.71 15.73 11.76
N ALA A 317 2.46 16.67 12.35
CA ALA A 317 3.89 16.51 12.52
C ALA A 317 4.17 15.37 13.51
N ILE A 318 5.16 14.54 13.21
CA ILE A 318 5.59 13.45 14.08
C ILE A 318 6.45 14.05 15.19
N PRO A 319 5.98 14.04 16.46
CA PRO A 319 6.74 14.62 17.56
C PRO A 319 8.05 13.86 17.77
N GLU A 320 9.02 14.52 18.39
CA GLU A 320 10.22 13.83 18.87
C GLU A 320 9.84 12.83 19.97
N ALA A 321 10.47 11.65 19.94
CA ALA A 321 10.36 10.72 21.05
C ALA A 321 11.12 11.35 22.24
N ARG A 322 10.42 11.50 23.37
CA ARG A 322 11.03 11.96 24.62
C ARG A 322 11.76 10.82 25.33
#